data_AF-A0A0V0GUQ1-F1
#
_entry.id   AF-A0A0V0GUQ1-F1
#
_cell.length_a   1.000
_cell.length_b   1.000
_cell.length_c   1.000
_cell.angle_alpha   90.00
_cell.angle_beta   90.00
_cell.angle_gamma   90.00
#
_symmetry.space_group_name_H-M   'P 1'
#
loop_
_entity.id
_entity.type
_entity.pdbx_description
1 polymer ?
#
loop_
_entity_poly.entity_id
_entity_poly.type
_entity_poly.pdbx_seq_one_letter_code
_entity_poly.pdbx_strand_id
1 'polypeptide(L)' 'MMTLQTRVFVVHMSYTLGARLFLKAKEIGMMDKGYAWIITSGLTDSVYLMDSDVAEAMQGVLGVKPLIPKSKQLNSLRQ' A
#
# COMPACT_ATOMS: atom_id res chain seq x y z
N MET A 1 26.33 19.21 6.96
CA MET A 1 25.85 18.48 5.77
C MET A 1 24.36 18.21 5.97
N MET A 2 23.47 18.67 5.09
CA MET A 2 22.05 18.33 5.21
C MET A 2 21.84 16.91 4.68
N THR A 3 21.44 15.98 5.53
CA THR A 3 20.99 14.65 5.11
C THR A 3 19.56 14.75 4.62
N LEU A 4 19.31 14.45 3.35
CA LEU A 4 17.94 14.30 2.84
C LEU A 4 17.33 13.06 3.48
N GLN A 5 16.46 13.26 4.48
CA GLN A 5 15.70 12.17 5.06
C GLN A 5 14.60 11.78 4.08
N THR A 6 14.61 10.55 3.58
CA THR A 6 13.51 10.02 2.77
C THR A 6 12.22 10.03 3.60
N ARG A 7 11.20 10.73 3.11
CA ARG A 7 9.90 10.84 3.79
C ARG A 7 8.76 10.19 3.01
N VAL A 8 8.94 9.90 1.73
CA VAL A 8 7.89 9.34 0.86
C VAL A 8 8.36 7.99 0.32
N PHE A 9 7.53 6.96 0.50
CA PHE A 9 7.80 5.60 0.06
C PHE A 9 6.71 5.12 -0.89
N VAL A 10 7.11 4.60 -2.05
CA VAL A 10 6.23 3.90 -2.98
C VAL A 10 6.52 2.41 -2.89
N VAL A 11 5.52 1.62 -2.50
CA VAL A 11 5.66 0.20 -2.19
C VAL A 11 5.03 -0.66 -3.29
N HIS A 12 5.87 -1.45 -3.95
CA HIS A 12 5.48 -2.46 -4.93
C HIS A 12 5.98 -3.83 -4.46
N MET A 13 5.10 -4.59 -3.81
CA MET A 13 5.40 -5.87 -3.18
C MET A 13 4.16 -6.77 -3.18
N SER A 14 4.35 -8.07 -2.94
CA SER A 14 3.24 -8.97 -2.61
C SER A 14 2.61 -8.60 -1.27
N TYR A 15 1.37 -9.05 -1.02
CA TYR A 15 0.68 -8.76 0.23
C TYR A 15 1.41 -9.30 1.47
N THR A 16 2.06 -10.47 1.36
CA THR A 16 2.84 -11.07 2.46
C THR A 16 4.08 -10.26 2.83
N LEU A 17 4.77 -9.70 1.84
CA LEU A 17 5.93 -8.84 2.06
C LEU A 17 5.50 -7.45 2.56
N GLY A 18 4.43 -6.89 1.97
CA GLY A 18 3.84 -5.63 2.40
C GLY A 18 3.41 -5.67 3.87
N ALA A 19 2.73 -6.74 4.30
CA ALA A 19 2.33 -6.92 5.69
C ALA A 19 3.53 -6.86 6.65
N ARG A 20 4.60 -7.62 6.35
CA ARG A 20 5.83 -7.62 7.16
C ARG A 20 6.51 -6.25 7.17
N LEU A 21 6.53 -5.56 6.03
CA LEU A 21 7.09 -4.22 5.91
C LEU A 21 6.38 -3.23 6.82
N PHE A 22 5.04 -3.17 6.78
CA PHE A 22 4.27 -2.19 7.54
C PHE A 22 4.29 -2.45 9.05
N LEU A 23 4.30 -3.72 9.47
CA LEU A 23 4.52 -4.08 10.88
C LEU A 23 5.87 -3.54 11.37
N LYS A 24 6.95 -3.74 10.59
CA LYS A 24 8.28 -3.23 10.94
C LYS A 24 8.37 -1.71 10.86
N ALA A 25 7.75 -1.09 9.86
CA ALA A 25 7.72 0.36 9.74
C ALA A 25 7.03 1.02 10.94
N LYS A 26 5.93 0.42 11.44
CA LYS A 26 5.27 0.86 12.66
C LYS A 26 6.16 0.69 13.89
N GLU A 27 6.80 -0.47 14.04
CA GLU A 27 7.72 -0.76 15.16
C GLU A 27 8.86 0.26 15.29
N ILE A 28 9.38 0.77 14.17
CA ILE A 28 10.50 1.74 14.15
C ILE A 28 10.04 3.21 14.01
N GLY A 29 8.74 3.50 14.15
CA GLY A 29 8.20 4.86 14.12
C GLY A 29 8.17 5.52 12.74
N MET A 30 8.30 4.75 11.66
CA MET A 30 8.20 5.28 10.29
C MET A 30 6.77 5.38 9.77
N MET A 31 5.77 4.95 10.56
CA MET A 31 4.35 5.22 10.32
C MET A 31 3.86 6.52 10.98
N ASP A 32 4.72 7.19 11.75
CA ASP A 32 4.39 8.43 12.45
C ASP A 32 4.36 9.64 11.51
N LYS A 33 3.97 10.79 12.08
CA LYS A 33 3.83 12.06 11.35
C LYS A 33 5.11 12.42 10.58
N GLY A 34 4.87 12.83 9.35
CA GLY A 34 5.89 13.29 8.43
C GLY A 34 6.49 12.18 7.56
N TYR A 35 5.94 10.97 7.58
CA TYR A 35 6.15 9.99 6.51
C TYR A 35 4.88 9.87 5.66
N ALA A 36 5.05 9.55 4.38
CA ALA A 36 3.99 9.25 3.45
C ALA A 36 4.26 7.90 2.79
N TRP A 37 3.23 7.05 2.76
CA TRP A 37 3.29 5.71 2.21
C TRP A 37 2.26 5.55 1.11
N ILE A 38 2.71 5.12 -0.06
CA ILE A 38 1.86 4.89 -1.23
C ILE A 38 2.04 3.45 -1.67
N ILE A 39 0.95 2.69 -1.76
CA ILE A 39 0.98 1.32 -2.27
C ILE A 39 0.47 1.27 -3.71
N THR A 40 1.16 0.49 -4.54
CA THR A 40 0.75 0.26 -5.94
C THR A 40 -0.48 -0.64 -6.02
N SER A 41 -1.18 -0.63 -7.17
CA SER A 41 -2.44 -1.35 -7.35
C SER A 41 -2.38 -2.85 -7.02
N GLY A 42 -1.26 -3.51 -7.32
CA GLY A 42 -1.09 -4.93 -6.97
C GLY A 42 -1.21 -5.21 -5.47
N LEU A 43 -0.69 -4.30 -4.64
CA LEU A 43 -0.83 -4.40 -3.19
C LEU A 43 -2.19 -3.88 -2.72
N THR A 44 -2.67 -2.75 -3.27
CA THR A 44 -4.01 -2.19 -2.97
C THR A 44 -5.11 -3.24 -3.16
N ASP A 45 -5.06 -4.00 -4.26
CA ASP A 45 -6.05 -5.01 -4.59
C ASP A 45 -6.01 -6.23 -3.65
N SER A 46 -4.97 -6.36 -2.83
CA SER A 46 -4.78 -7.48 -1.90
C SER A 46 -4.92 -7.09 -0.42
N VAL A 47 -5.25 -5.84 -0.10
CA VAL A 47 -5.32 -5.35 1.30
C VAL A 47 -6.37 -6.09 2.12
N TYR A 48 -7.45 -6.57 1.48
CA TYR A 48 -8.50 -7.34 2.17
C TYR A 48 -8.02 -8.70 2.73
N LEU A 49 -6.85 -9.18 2.32
CA LEU A 49 -6.24 -10.41 2.82
C LEU A 49 -5.45 -10.21 4.12
N MET A 50 -5.28 -8.97 4.56
CA MET A 50 -4.48 -8.62 5.73
C MET A 50 -5.30 -8.74 7.01
N ASP A 51 -4.67 -9.24 8.08
CA ASP A 51 -5.28 -9.31 9.40
C ASP A 51 -5.44 -7.92 10.06
N SER A 52 -6.11 -7.89 11.21
CA SER A 52 -6.38 -6.66 11.96
C SER A 52 -5.12 -5.90 12.36
N ASP A 53 -4.06 -6.62 12.74
CA ASP A 53 -2.84 -6.02 13.26
C ASP A 53 -2.06 -5.33 12.13
N VAL A 54 -2.02 -5.98 10.96
CA VAL A 54 -1.46 -5.38 9.74
C VAL A 54 -2.31 -4.19 9.27
N ALA A 55 -3.63 -4.31 9.30
CA ALA A 55 -4.52 -3.21 8.93
C ALA A 55 -4.36 -1.99 9.86
N GLU A 56 -4.16 -2.21 11.16
CA GLU A 56 -3.83 -1.15 12.12
C GLU A 56 -2.44 -0.56 11.84
N ALA A 57 -1.46 -1.40 11.50
CA ALA A 57 -0.12 -0.94 11.14
C ALA A 57 -0.07 -0.11 9.86
N MET A 58 -1.04 -0.29 8.97
CA MET A 58 -1.16 0.43 7.70
C MET A 58 -2.03 1.68 7.77
N GLN A 59 -2.45 2.12 8.96
CA GLN A 59 -3.21 3.36 9.09
C GLN A 59 -2.44 4.54 8.50
N GLY A 60 -3.09 5.28 7.59
CA GLY A 60 -2.50 6.41 6.87
C GLY A 60 -1.82 6.07 5.54
N VAL A 61 -1.77 4.79 5.13
CA VAL A 61 -1.25 4.38 3.81
C VAL A 61 -2.25 4.75 2.70
N LEU A 62 -1.74 5.36 1.62
CA LEU A 62 -2.54 5.69 0.44
C LEU A 62 -2.46 4.57 -0.60
N GLY A 63 -3.60 3.95 -0.90
CA GLY A 63 -3.72 2.99 -1.99
C GLY A 63 -4.02 3.64 -3.33
N VAL A 64 -3.34 3.20 -4.39
CA VAL A 64 -3.66 3.57 -5.77
C VAL A 64 -4.43 2.43 -6.43
N LYS A 65 -5.50 2.77 -7.15
CA LYS A 65 -6.28 1.82 -7.98
C LYS A 65 -6.57 2.44 -9.34
N PRO A 66 -6.33 1.74 -10.46
CA PRO A 66 -6.65 2.25 -11.77
C PRO A 66 -8.17 2.41 -11.94
N LEU A 67 -8.59 3.54 -12.51
CA LEU A 67 -9.96 3.72 -12.97
C LEU A 67 -10.11 3.01 -14.32
N ILE A 68 -10.81 1.88 -14.33
CA ILE A 68 -11.09 1.13 -15.56
C ILE A 68 -12.51 1.51 -16.04
N PRO A 69 -12.66 2.22 -17.17
CA PRO A 69 -13.96 2.58 -17.71
C PRO A 69 -14.77 1.34 -18.11
N LYS A 70 -16.09 1.38 -17.90
CA LYS A 70 -16.98 0.33 -18.38
C LYS A 70 -16.97 0.30 -19.91
N SER A 71 -16.72 -0.86 -20.51
CA SER A 71 -16.72 -1.06 -21.96
C SER A 71 -17.27 -2.45 -22.32
N LYS A 72 -17.65 -2.65 -23.59
CA LYS A 72 -18.07 -3.96 -24.10
C LYS A 72 -16.95 -4.98 -23.96
N GLN A 73 -15.71 -4.58 -24.21
CA GLN A 73 -14.51 -5.40 -24.07
C GLN A 73 -14.26 -5.81 -22.62
N LEU A 74 -14.45 -4.89 -21.66
CA LEU A 74 -14.33 -5.24 -20.25
C LEU A 74 -15.38 -6.28 -19.83
N ASN A 75 -16.62 -6.17 -20.36
CA ASN A 75 -17.68 -7.12 -20.06
C ASN A 75 -17.42 -8.50 -20.66
N SER A 76 -16.79 -8.60 -21.84
CA SER A 76 -16.45 -9.90 -22.44
C SER A 76 -15.38 -10.67 -21.67
N LEU A 77 -14.57 -10.00 -20.84
CA LEU A 77 -13.57 -10.66 -19.98
C LEU A 77 -14.18 -11.36 -18.76
N ARG A 78 -15.46 -11.14 -18.48
CA ARG A 78 -16.17 -11.72 -17.32
C ARG A 78 -16.97 -12.98 -17.67
N GLN A 79 -16.95 -13.40 -18.94
CA GLN A 79 -17.69 -14.57 -19.44
C GLN A 79 -16.90 -15.85 -19.27
#